data_AF-M9RPY9-F1
#
_entry.id   AF-M9RPY9-F1
#
_cell.length_a   1.000
_cell.length_b   1.000
_cell.length_c   1.000
_cell.angle_alpha   90.00
_cell.angle_beta   90.00
_cell.angle_gamma   90.00
#
_symmetry.space_group_name_H-M   'P 1'
#
loop_
_entity.id
_entity.type
_entity.pdbx_description
1 polymer ?
#
loop_
_entity_poly.entity_id
_entity_poly.type
_entity_poly.pdbx_seq_one_letter_code
_entity_poly.pdbx_strand_id
1 'polypeptide(L)' 'MAQTPSFVIINDNGAAVRAQINQVVAALRSTSSSGVEPPATAPGMLWLDTSTTPPTLRLRNTADSVFEALLDGGEY' A
#
# COMPACT_ATOMS: atom_id res chain seq x y z
N MET A 1 8.57 -14.11 -0.43
CA MET A 1 8.09 -12.96 -1.22
C MET A 1 9.32 -12.32 -1.85
N ALA A 2 9.41 -12.28 -3.19
CA ALA A 2 10.56 -11.66 -3.84
C ALA A 2 10.49 -10.14 -3.62
N GLN A 3 11.51 -9.59 -2.97
CA GLN A 3 11.66 -8.14 -2.78
C GLN A 3 11.76 -7.49 -4.17
N THR A 4 10.90 -6.51 -4.46
CA THR A 4 10.96 -5.76 -5.72
C THR A 4 12.33 -5.08 -5.82
N PRO A 5 13.20 -5.49 -6.76
CA PRO A 5 14.60 -5.11 -6.78
C PRO A 5 14.73 -3.72 -7.40
N SER A 6 14.33 -2.68 -6.67
CA SER A 6 14.29 -1.29 -7.13
C SER A 6 13.36 -1.03 -8.33
N PHE A 7 12.76 0.15 -8.37
CA PHE A 7 11.98 0.57 -9.53
C PHE A 7 12.90 1.22 -10.57
N VAL A 8 13.70 0.39 -11.26
CA VAL A 8 14.42 0.88 -12.46
C VAL A 8 13.37 1.11 -13.54
N ILE A 9 13.09 2.39 -13.83
CA ILE A 9 12.25 2.75 -14.97
C ILE A 9 13.13 2.62 -16.21
N ILE A 10 12.89 1.57 -16.99
CA ILE A 10 13.65 1.30 -18.22
C ILE A 10 13.22 2.31 -19.28
N ASN A 11 14.19 2.90 -19.99
CA ASN A 11 13.92 3.72 -21.15
C ASN A 11 13.35 2.84 -22.27
N ASP A 12 12.05 2.92 -22.45
CA ASP A 12 11.26 2.13 -23.39
C ASP A 12 10.20 3.05 -24.02
N ASN A 13 9.33 2.50 -24.85
CA ASN A 13 8.20 3.21 -25.41
C ASN A 13 7.36 3.93 -24.32
N GLY A 14 6.79 5.09 -24.67
CA GLY A 14 6.14 5.96 -23.69
C GLY A 14 4.97 5.32 -22.92
N ALA A 15 4.32 4.29 -23.49
CA ALA A 15 3.28 3.53 -22.81
C ALA A 15 3.85 2.64 -21.70
N ALA A 16 4.96 1.94 -21.97
CA ALA A 16 5.66 1.10 -21.00
C ALA A 16 6.26 1.91 -19.85
N VAL A 17 6.85 3.07 -20.14
CA VAL A 17 7.38 3.99 -19.10
C VAL A 17 6.28 4.47 -18.18
N ARG A 18 5.12 4.88 -18.73
CA ARG A 18 3.97 5.31 -17.93
C ARG A 18 3.39 4.18 -17.07
N ALA A 19 3.35 2.95 -17.60
CA ALA A 19 2.92 1.79 -16.82
C ALA A 19 3.86 1.53 -15.63
N GLN A 20 5.18 1.61 -15.85
CA GLN A 20 6.19 1.45 -14.80
C GLN A 20 6.05 2.54 -13.72
N ILE A 21 5.91 3.82 -14.11
CA ILE A 21 5.68 4.94 -13.17
C ILE A 21 4.43 4.68 -12.31
N ASN A 22 3.32 4.26 -12.91
CA ASN A 22 2.11 3.96 -12.17
C ASN A 22 2.31 2.83 -11.15
N GLN A 23 3.14 1.83 -11.47
CA GLN A 23 3.48 0.77 -10.52
C GLN A 23 4.37 1.27 -9.37
N VAL A 24 5.35 2.15 -9.64
CA VAL A 24 6.17 2.78 -8.59
C VAL A 24 5.32 3.62 -7.65
N VAL A 25 4.44 4.44 -8.22
CA VAL A 25 3.54 5.31 -7.43
C VAL A 25 2.54 4.48 -6.63
N ALA A 26 1.99 3.41 -7.21
CA ALA A 26 1.11 2.49 -6.48
C ALA A 26 1.84 1.79 -5.32
N ALA A 27 3.11 1.42 -5.50
CA ALA A 27 3.93 0.84 -4.44
C ALA A 27 4.31 1.87 -3.36
N LEU A 28 4.66 3.10 -3.73
CA LEU A 28 4.85 4.20 -2.75
C LEU A 28 3.56 4.51 -1.98
N ARG A 29 2.41 4.38 -2.63
CA ARG A 29 1.09 4.53 -2.03
C ARG A 29 0.75 3.41 -1.04
N SER A 30 1.48 2.28 -1.06
CA SER A 30 1.22 1.17 -0.13
C SER A 30 1.50 1.51 1.33
N THR A 31 1.94 2.73 1.63
CA THR A 31 1.98 3.33 2.98
C THR A 31 1.05 4.54 2.99
N SER A 32 -0.25 4.31 2.85
CA SER A 32 -1.24 5.39 2.97
C SER A 32 -1.55 5.64 4.45
N SER A 33 -1.65 6.90 4.89
CA SER A 33 -2.18 7.27 6.21
C SER A 33 -3.41 8.17 6.04
N SER A 34 -4.52 7.79 6.65
CA SER A 34 -5.81 8.47 6.50
C SER A 34 -6.82 7.91 7.50
N GLY A 35 -7.83 8.68 7.89
CA GLY A 35 -8.97 8.18 8.69
C GLY A 35 -10.09 7.54 7.85
N VAL A 36 -9.92 7.48 6.53
CA VAL A 36 -10.85 6.86 5.58
C VAL A 36 -10.11 5.82 4.75
N GLU A 37 -10.75 4.68 4.53
CA GLU A 37 -10.20 3.58 3.73
C GLU A 37 -9.78 4.07 2.33
N PRO A 38 -8.56 3.74 1.87
CA PRO A 38 -8.11 4.11 0.53
C PRO A 38 -9.01 3.52 -0.57
N PRO A 39 -9.51 4.34 -1.51
CA PRO A 39 -10.45 3.88 -2.54
C PRO A 39 -9.82 3.02 -3.65
N ALA A 40 -8.49 3.01 -3.76
CA ALA A 40 -7.78 2.07 -4.62
C ALA A 40 -6.97 1.13 -3.75
N THR A 41 -7.40 -0.11 -3.69
CA THR A 41 -6.83 -1.16 -2.86
C THR A 41 -5.92 -2.06 -3.69
N ALA A 42 -4.96 -2.69 -3.01
CA ALA A 42 -4.12 -3.72 -3.59
C ALA A 42 -3.83 -4.78 -2.51
N PRO A 43 -3.68 -6.06 -2.89
CA PRO A 43 -3.34 -7.12 -1.94
C PRO A 43 -2.04 -6.78 -1.19
N GLY A 44 -2.05 -6.91 0.14
CA GLY A 44 -0.88 -6.62 0.97
C GLY A 44 -0.57 -5.13 1.18
N MET A 45 -1.46 -4.23 0.77
CA MET A 45 -1.34 -2.80 1.03
C MET A 45 -1.37 -2.50 2.54
N LEU A 46 -0.47 -1.64 3.01
CA LEU A 46 -0.49 -1.12 4.38
C LEU A 46 -1.25 0.20 4.43
N TRP A 47 -2.09 0.33 5.44
CA TRP A 47 -2.84 1.56 5.72
C TRP A 47 -2.79 1.87 7.20
N LEU A 48 -2.33 3.07 7.55
CA LEU A 48 -2.43 3.58 8.91
C LEU A 48 -3.77 4.31 9.08
N ASP A 49 -4.67 3.68 9.83
CA ASP A 49 -6.00 4.20 10.13
C ASP A 49 -5.92 5.22 11.29
N THR A 50 -6.02 6.50 10.95
CA THR A 50 -5.97 7.60 11.92
C THR A 50 -7.35 7.98 12.48
N SER A 51 -8.40 7.23 12.17
CA SER A 51 -9.73 7.44 12.77
C SER A 51 -9.81 6.89 14.20
N THR A 52 -8.87 6.03 14.57
CA THR A 52 -8.76 5.40 15.89
C THR A 52 -7.66 6.07 16.71
N THR A 53 -7.79 6.06 18.04
CA THR A 53 -6.76 6.55 18.97
C THR A 53 -6.49 5.45 20.02
N PRO A 54 -5.29 4.85 20.08
CA PRO A 54 -4.14 5.07 19.19
C PRO A 54 -4.42 4.66 17.72
N PRO A 55 -3.75 5.27 16.73
CA PRO A 55 -3.95 4.93 15.32
C PRO A 55 -3.55 3.49 15.05
N THR A 56 -4.40 2.77 14.31
CA THR A 56 -4.25 1.34 14.06
C THR A 56 -3.58 1.10 12.71
N LEU A 57 -2.51 0.30 12.68
CA LEU A 57 -1.93 -0.14 11.41
C LEU A 57 -2.73 -1.33 10.87
N ARG A 58 -3.23 -1.21 9.64
CA ARG A 58 -4.05 -2.23 8.97
C ARG A 58 -3.36 -2.75 7.71
N LEU A 59 -3.51 -4.04 7.45
CA LEU A 59 -2.98 -4.74 6.28
C LEU A 59 -4.15 -5.23 5.41
N ARG A 60 -4.12 -4.94 4.11
CA ARG A 60 -5.06 -5.53 3.16
C ARG A 60 -4.77 -7.01 2.98
N ASN A 61 -5.80 -7.84 3.10
CA ASN A 61 -5.65 -9.28 2.89
C ASN A 61 -5.15 -9.62 1.47
N THR A 62 -4.65 -10.84 1.29
CA THR A 62 -4.12 -11.31 0.00
C THR A 62 -5.18 -11.47 -1.09
N ALA A 63 -6.46 -11.45 -0.72
CA ALA A 63 -7.61 -11.48 -1.62
C ALA A 63 -8.12 -10.06 -1.99
N ASP A 64 -7.44 -9.01 -1.55
CA ASP A 64 -7.82 -7.60 -1.75
C ASP A 64 -9.28 -7.26 -1.39
N SER A 65 -9.82 -7.89 -0.36
CA SER A 65 -11.23 -7.79 0.02
C SER A 65 -11.46 -6.98 1.30
N VAL A 66 -10.52 -7.00 2.24
CA VAL A 66 -10.69 -6.34 3.55
C VAL A 66 -9.34 -5.91 4.15
N PHE A 67 -9.34 -4.82 4.91
CA PHE A 67 -8.23 -4.39 5.76
C PHE A 67 -8.36 -4.98 7.17
N GLU A 68 -7.39 -5.79 7.57
CA GLU A 68 -7.31 -6.40 8.89
C GLU A 68 -6.37 -5.60 9.79
N ALA A 69 -6.61 -5.56 11.10
CA ALA A 69 -5.69 -4.91 12.03
C ALA A 69 -4.39 -5.74 12.14
N LEU A 70 -3.26 -5.11 11.82
CA LEU A 70 -1.93 -5.70 11.97
C LEU A 70 -1.29 -5.33 13.31
N LEU A 71 -1.53 -4.10 13.77
CA LEU A 71 -1.07 -3.62 15.08
C LEU A 71 -2.17 -2.75 15.69
N ASP A 72 -2.83 -3.27 16.73
CA ASP A 72 -3.96 -2.66 17.47
C ASP A 72 -3.55 -1.54 18.44
N GLY A 73 -2.32 -1.02 18.33
CA GLY A 73 -1.83 0.05 19.21
C GLY A 73 -1.82 -0.26 20.71
N GLY A 74 -2.06 -1.51 21.11
CA GLY A 74 -1.96 -1.96 22.50
C GLY A 74 -0.53 -1.83 23.03
N GLU A 75 -0.40 -1.37 24.27
CA GLU A 75 0.85 -1.48 25.04
C GLU A 75 1.27 -2.95 25.10
N TYR A 76 2.45 -3.26 24.55
CA TYR A 76 3.15 -4.53 24.74
C TYR A 76 4.21 -4.36 25.81
#